data_AF-A0A942Q9J5-F1
#
_entry.id   AF-A0A942Q9J5-F1
#
_cell.length_a   1.000
_cell.length_b   1.000
_cell.length_c   1.000
_cell.angle_alpha   90.00
_cell.angle_beta   90.00
_cell.angle_gamma   90.00
#
_symmetry.space_group_name_H-M   'P 1'
#
loop_
_entity.id
_entity.type
_entity.pdbx_description
1 polymer ?
#
loop_
_entity_poly.entity_id
_entity_poly.type
_entity_poly.pdbx_seq_one_letter_code
_entity_poly.pdbx_strand_id
1 'polypeptide(L)'
;MLHSTVHTVNEKASIIDNKEGTFLGLAYDVRKAYEGAREVIKQSEDEKAVGLPDYGVQYGVEILWPVILVQSRILREGLSFFNSTKVHQGMTFCLEAIIEDALVDDFGYETGHLLIEYWERLHGAAQRLLEEKLDSRGAQFCLWKKKQRMDMLVGLIASFDPLYPLLYKQWTNRERNEQWPANHPFAAKNLVAPEALDALKDTEWVDPKC
;
A
#
# COMPACT_ATOMS: atom_id res chain seq x y z
N MET A 1 -18.97 8.01 5.16
CA MET A 1 -18.81 8.76 3.90
C MET A 1 -17.77 8.15 2.96
N LEU A 2 -16.60 7.71 3.46
CA LEU A 2 -15.63 6.99 2.63
C LEU A 2 -16.18 5.61 2.21
N HIS A 3 -16.76 4.84 3.14
CA HIS A 3 -17.44 3.56 2.85
C HIS A 3 -18.40 3.64 1.65
N SER A 4 -19.32 4.61 1.65
CA SER A 4 -20.28 4.81 0.55
C SER A 4 -19.60 5.22 -0.76
N THR A 5 -18.49 5.95 -0.68
CA THR A 5 -17.69 6.33 -1.86
C THR A 5 -17.05 5.10 -2.49
N VAL A 6 -16.45 4.21 -1.68
CA VAL A 6 -15.87 2.94 -2.15
C VAL A 6 -16.92 2.08 -2.85
N HIS A 7 -18.10 1.89 -2.24
CA HIS A 7 -19.21 1.15 -2.87
C HIS A 7 -19.65 1.78 -4.19
N THR A 8 -19.82 3.11 -4.24
CA THR A 8 -20.24 3.81 -5.46
C THR A 8 -19.21 3.64 -6.58
N VAL A 9 -17.92 3.71 -6.25
CA VAL A 9 -16.83 3.49 -7.22
C VAL A 9 -16.83 2.03 -7.67
N ASN A 10 -16.96 1.08 -6.74
CA ASN A 10 -17.03 -0.34 -7.05
C ASN A 10 -18.16 -0.61 -8.05
N GLU A 11 -19.37 -0.09 -7.80
CA GLU A 11 -20.53 -0.30 -8.69
C GLU A 11 -20.37 0.37 -10.05
N LYS A 12 -19.90 1.62 -10.10
CA LYS A 12 -19.99 2.47 -11.31
C LYS A 12 -18.74 2.50 -12.18
N ALA A 13 -17.56 2.27 -11.61
CA ALA A 13 -16.33 2.33 -12.38
C ALA A 13 -16.20 1.07 -13.25
N SER A 14 -16.12 1.25 -14.56
CA SER A 14 -15.94 0.14 -15.51
C SER A 14 -14.55 -0.48 -15.47
N ILE A 15 -13.58 0.19 -14.83
CA ILE A 15 -12.22 -0.32 -14.64
C ILE A 15 -12.15 -1.47 -13.63
N ILE A 16 -13.15 -1.60 -12.75
CA ILE A 16 -13.20 -2.64 -11.73
C ILE A 16 -14.01 -3.82 -12.29
N ASP A 17 -13.32 -4.87 -12.72
CA ASP A 17 -13.99 -6.05 -13.29
C ASP A 17 -14.62 -6.92 -12.19
N ASN A 18 -13.88 -7.18 -11.12
CA ASN A 18 -14.31 -8.02 -10.00
C ASN A 18 -14.95 -7.18 -8.88
N LYS A 19 -16.27 -7.10 -8.85
CA LYS A 19 -17.02 -6.31 -7.85
C LYS A 19 -16.95 -6.90 -6.44
N GLU A 20 -16.60 -8.17 -6.31
CA GLU A 20 -16.37 -8.86 -5.03
C GLU A 20 -14.87 -9.03 -4.75
N GLY A 21 -14.01 -8.33 -5.51
CA GLY A 21 -12.56 -8.43 -5.44
C GLY A 21 -11.96 -7.68 -4.26
N THR A 22 -10.62 -7.69 -4.21
CA THR A 22 -9.85 -7.11 -3.11
C THR A 22 -10.12 -5.62 -2.91
N PHE A 23 -10.53 -4.89 -3.94
CA PHE A 23 -10.96 -3.50 -3.82
C PHE A 23 -12.11 -3.28 -2.82
N LEU A 24 -13.13 -4.16 -2.83
CA LEU A 24 -14.29 -4.02 -1.93
C LEU A 24 -13.91 -4.21 -0.45
N GLY A 25 -12.81 -4.93 -0.19
CA GLY A 25 -12.23 -5.06 1.15
C GLY A 25 -12.00 -3.72 1.85
N LEU A 26 -11.62 -2.68 1.11
CA LEU A 26 -11.43 -1.33 1.66
C LEU A 26 -12.71 -0.79 2.32
N ALA A 27 -13.88 -1.07 1.77
CA ALA A 27 -15.14 -0.64 2.40
C ALA A 27 -15.33 -1.34 3.75
N TYR A 28 -15.02 -2.63 3.82
CA TYR A 28 -15.08 -3.39 5.06
C TYR A 28 -14.13 -2.81 6.12
N ASP A 29 -12.89 -2.53 5.76
CA ASP A 29 -11.88 -1.99 6.67
C ASP A 29 -12.26 -0.59 7.18
N VAL A 30 -12.74 0.30 6.30
CA VAL A 30 -13.23 1.62 6.67
C VAL A 30 -14.42 1.53 7.64
N ARG A 31 -15.35 0.60 7.40
CA ARG A 31 -16.48 0.38 8.31
C ARG A 31 -15.99 -0.11 9.67
N LYS A 32 -15.05 -1.06 9.70
CA LYS A 32 -14.53 -1.63 10.94
C LYS A 32 -13.72 -0.64 11.76
N ALA A 33 -12.95 0.24 11.11
CA ALA A 33 -12.28 1.36 11.77
C ALA A 33 -13.31 2.30 12.44
N TYR A 34 -14.39 2.65 11.73
CA TYR A 34 -15.46 3.48 12.29
C TYR A 34 -16.23 2.83 13.44
N GLU A 35 -16.47 1.51 13.37
CA GLU A 35 -17.16 0.74 14.42
C GLU A 35 -16.32 0.55 15.70
N GLY A 36 -15.04 0.95 15.72
CA GLY A 36 -14.13 0.74 16.85
C GLY A 36 -13.90 -0.75 17.16
N ALA A 37 -14.10 -1.63 16.17
CA ALA A 37 -14.15 -3.07 16.34
C ALA A 37 -12.78 -3.77 16.29
N ARG A 38 -11.66 -3.03 16.30
CA ARG A 38 -10.27 -3.52 16.31
C ARG A 38 -9.35 -2.55 17.06
N GLU A 39 -8.07 -2.94 17.20
CA GLU A 39 -7.08 -2.48 18.17
C GLU A 39 -7.21 -1.01 18.60
N VAL A 40 -7.34 -0.80 19.91
CA VAL A 40 -7.43 0.53 20.51
C VAL A 40 -6.03 0.99 20.84
N ILE A 41 -5.45 1.82 19.96
CA ILE A 41 -4.14 2.42 20.22
C ILE A 41 -4.38 3.60 21.16
N LYS A 42 -3.87 3.46 22.39
CA LYS A 42 -3.85 4.52 23.38
C LYS A 42 -2.44 5.06 23.46
N GLN A 43 -2.32 6.38 23.51
CA GLN A 43 -1.06 7.02 23.86
C GLN A 43 -0.54 6.46 25.19
N SER A 44 0.70 5.98 25.18
CA SER A 44 1.37 5.45 26.36
C SER A 44 1.68 6.59 27.36
N GLU A 45 1.79 6.23 28.65
CA GLU A 45 2.21 7.17 29.70
C GLU A 45 3.59 7.78 29.40
N ASP A 46 4.47 7.00 28.75
CA ASP A 46 5.81 7.44 28.35
C ASP A 46 5.75 8.51 27.25
N GLU A 47 4.90 8.33 26.23
CA GLU A 47 4.70 9.35 25.17
C GLU A 47 4.10 10.65 25.71
N LYS A 48 3.20 10.56 26.70
CA LYS A 48 2.66 11.72 27.41
C LYS A 48 3.72 12.44 28.23
N ALA A 49 4.62 11.70 28.88
CA ALA A 49 5.71 12.25 29.68
C ALA A 49 6.74 13.04 28.85
N VAL A 50 6.93 12.67 27.57
CA VAL A 50 7.83 13.36 26.63
C VAL A 50 7.16 14.59 25.98
N GLY A 51 5.88 14.85 26.29
CA GLY A 51 5.16 16.05 25.82
C GLY A 51 4.72 15.98 24.36
N LEU A 52 4.57 14.78 23.80
CA LEU A 52 3.99 14.60 22.47
C LEU A 52 2.53 15.10 22.47
N PRO A 53 2.07 15.76 21.38
CA PRO A 53 0.68 16.20 21.26
C PRO A 53 -0.30 15.05 21.52
N ASP A 54 -1.33 15.29 22.34
CA ASP A 54 -2.37 14.30 22.61
C ASP A 54 -3.15 14.01 21.32
N TYR A 55 -3.01 12.80 20.81
CA TYR A 55 -3.72 12.32 19.62
C TYR A 55 -5.00 11.52 19.95
N GLY A 56 -5.39 11.46 21.22
CA GLY A 56 -6.60 10.77 21.67
C GLY A 56 -6.55 9.24 21.47
N VAL A 57 -7.72 8.60 21.56
CA VAL A 57 -7.86 7.17 21.29
C VAL A 57 -7.99 6.98 19.79
N GLN A 58 -7.04 6.28 19.19
CA GLN A 58 -7.09 5.93 17.77
C GLN A 58 -7.76 4.56 17.59
N TYR A 59 -8.66 4.49 16.61
CA TYR A 59 -9.33 3.26 16.20
C TYR A 59 -8.75 2.84 14.85
N GLY A 60 -8.20 1.63 14.77
CA GLY A 60 -7.51 1.13 13.58
C GLY A 60 -8.01 -0.24 13.12
N VAL A 61 -7.65 -0.59 11.90
CA VAL A 61 -7.77 -1.95 11.35
C VAL A 61 -6.39 -2.36 10.87
N GLU A 62 -5.96 -3.58 11.22
CA GLU A 62 -4.76 -4.18 10.64
C GLU A 62 -4.98 -4.35 9.12
N ILE A 63 -4.27 -3.55 8.34
CA ILE A 63 -4.24 -3.61 6.88
C ILE A 63 -2.78 -3.55 6.44
N LEU A 64 -2.41 -4.40 5.48
CA LEU A 64 -1.04 -4.45 4.98
C LEU A 64 -0.77 -3.25 4.06
N TRP A 65 0.43 -2.66 4.17
CA TRP A 65 0.87 -1.56 3.32
C TRP A 65 0.63 -1.80 1.82
N PRO A 66 1.02 -2.94 1.22
CA PRO A 66 0.74 -3.19 -0.20
C PRO A 66 -0.75 -3.16 -0.55
N VAL A 67 -1.62 -3.59 0.36
CA VAL A 67 -3.07 -3.67 0.15
C VAL A 67 -3.70 -2.28 0.14
N ILE A 68 -3.46 -1.46 1.17
CA ILE A 68 -4.03 -0.12 1.25
C ILE A 68 -3.50 0.79 0.12
N LEU A 69 -2.23 0.64 -0.27
CA LEU A 69 -1.64 1.41 -1.37
C LEU A 69 -2.28 1.05 -2.72
N VAL A 70 -2.49 -0.24 -3.01
CA VAL A 70 -3.16 -0.67 -4.24
C VAL A 70 -4.64 -0.26 -4.25
N GLN A 71 -5.37 -0.53 -3.16
CA GLN A 71 -6.80 -0.21 -3.08
C GLN A 71 -7.07 1.29 -3.20
N SER A 72 -6.25 2.14 -2.58
CA SER A 72 -6.38 3.60 -2.69
C SER A 72 -6.10 4.12 -4.11
N ARG A 73 -5.19 3.50 -4.87
CA ARG A 73 -5.02 3.84 -6.30
C ARG A 73 -6.16 3.39 -7.17
N ILE A 74 -6.70 2.20 -6.95
CA ILE A 74 -7.91 1.75 -7.65
C ILE A 74 -9.07 2.71 -7.36
N LEU A 75 -9.21 3.16 -6.09
CA LEU A 75 -10.22 4.15 -5.70
C LEU A 75 -10.03 5.46 -6.48
N ARG A 76 -8.79 5.98 -6.51
CA ARG A 76 -8.43 7.23 -7.18
C ARG A 76 -8.77 7.19 -8.67
N GLU A 77 -8.31 6.16 -9.37
CA GLU A 77 -8.55 6.06 -10.80
C GLU A 77 -10.00 5.75 -11.14
N GLY A 78 -10.67 4.90 -10.34
CA GLY A 78 -12.07 4.55 -10.54
C GLY A 78 -13.01 5.77 -10.59
N LEU A 79 -12.67 6.85 -9.89
CA LEU A 79 -13.43 8.11 -9.93
C LEU A 79 -13.44 8.81 -11.30
N SER A 80 -12.51 8.48 -12.20
CA SER A 80 -12.44 9.04 -13.55
C SER A 80 -13.38 8.35 -14.55
N PHE A 81 -13.88 7.14 -14.22
CA PHE A 81 -14.70 6.32 -15.11
C PHE A 81 -16.20 6.63 -15.05
N PHE A 82 -16.61 7.56 -14.21
CA PHE A 82 -17.98 8.04 -14.14
C PHE A 82 -18.01 9.50 -13.65
N ASN A 83 -19.18 10.13 -13.73
CA ASN A 83 -19.40 11.47 -13.18
C ASN A 83 -19.34 11.42 -11.64
N SER A 84 -18.14 11.48 -11.09
CA SER A 84 -17.90 11.53 -9.66
C SER A 84 -18.29 12.89 -9.06
N THR A 85 -18.74 12.88 -7.81
CA THR A 85 -19.13 14.10 -7.09
C THR A 85 -17.92 14.71 -6.39
N LYS A 86 -18.04 15.99 -6.00
CA LYS A 86 -17.04 16.66 -5.15
C LYS A 86 -16.80 15.92 -3.84
N VAL A 87 -17.85 15.29 -3.29
CA VAL A 87 -17.74 14.48 -2.07
C VAL A 87 -16.88 13.25 -2.32
N HIS A 88 -17.07 12.54 -3.44
CA HIS A 88 -16.24 11.38 -3.76
C HIS A 88 -14.77 11.75 -3.87
N GLN A 89 -14.48 12.81 -4.63
CA GLN A 89 -13.12 13.32 -4.82
C GLN A 89 -12.49 13.75 -3.48
N GLY A 90 -13.24 14.53 -2.69
CA GLY A 90 -12.76 15.01 -1.39
C GLY A 90 -12.44 13.88 -0.42
N MET A 91 -13.29 12.85 -0.33
CA MET A 91 -13.03 11.69 0.53
C MET A 91 -11.79 10.90 0.10
N THR A 92 -11.58 10.73 -1.21
CA THR A 92 -10.40 10.04 -1.73
C THR A 92 -9.12 10.84 -1.46
N PHE A 93 -9.12 12.16 -1.71
CA PHE A 93 -7.98 13.00 -1.38
C PHE A 93 -7.65 13.01 0.12
N CYS A 94 -8.66 12.98 1.00
CA CYS A 94 -8.42 12.86 2.44
C CYS A 94 -7.73 11.54 2.79
N LEU A 95 -8.14 10.43 2.18
CA LEU A 95 -7.48 9.14 2.36
C LEU A 95 -6.03 9.18 1.84
N GLU A 96 -5.82 9.74 0.65
CA GLU A 96 -4.47 9.87 0.06
C GLU A 96 -3.55 10.68 0.95
N ALA A 97 -3.99 11.84 1.46
CA ALA A 97 -3.21 12.67 2.36
C ALA A 97 -2.81 11.93 3.65
N ILE A 98 -3.74 11.17 4.25
CA ILE A 98 -3.44 10.36 5.45
C ILE A 98 -2.40 9.28 5.13
N ILE A 99 -2.47 8.65 3.96
CA ILE A 99 -1.48 7.66 3.52
C ILE A 99 -0.11 8.32 3.31
N GLU A 100 -0.06 9.49 2.68
CA GLU A 100 1.19 10.25 2.46
C GLU A 100 1.88 10.60 3.78
N ASP A 101 1.12 11.17 4.72
CA ASP A 101 1.62 11.52 6.05
C ASP A 101 2.14 10.27 6.78
N ALA A 102 1.36 9.18 6.78
CA ALA A 102 1.75 7.94 7.44
C ALA A 102 3.00 7.28 6.82
N LEU A 103 3.18 7.37 5.49
CA LEU A 103 4.38 6.87 4.82
C LEU A 103 5.61 7.68 5.20
N VAL A 104 5.49 9.00 5.34
CA VAL A 104 6.60 9.86 5.77
C VAL A 104 6.94 9.62 7.23
N ASP A 105 5.94 9.45 8.09
CA ASP A 105 6.12 9.19 9.52
C ASP A 105 6.78 7.82 9.79
N ASP A 106 6.33 6.76 9.11
CA ASP A 106 6.81 5.39 9.35
C ASP A 106 8.17 5.10 8.71
N PHE A 107 8.46 5.68 7.54
CA PHE A 107 9.66 5.36 6.74
C PHE A 107 10.68 6.50 6.67
N GLY A 108 10.35 7.67 7.23
CA GLY A 108 11.16 8.88 7.16
C GLY A 108 11.04 9.61 5.82
N TYR A 109 11.44 10.90 5.81
CA TYR A 109 11.24 11.81 4.68
C TYR A 109 11.67 11.26 3.31
N GLU A 110 12.91 10.80 3.16
CA GLU A 110 13.44 10.37 1.86
C GLU A 110 12.75 9.10 1.34
N THR A 111 12.59 8.08 2.19
CA THR A 111 12.01 6.79 1.78
C THR A 111 10.50 6.89 1.66
N GLY A 112 9.83 7.65 2.53
CA GLY A 112 8.41 7.97 2.45
C GLY A 112 8.05 8.66 1.14
N HIS A 113 8.78 9.70 0.73
CA HIS A 113 8.53 10.35 -0.56
C HIS A 113 8.81 9.45 -1.76
N LEU A 114 9.82 8.58 -1.67
CA LEU A 114 10.06 7.59 -2.72
C LEU A 114 8.93 6.55 -2.79
N LEU A 115 8.37 6.12 -1.66
CA LEU A 115 7.19 5.26 -1.62
C LEU A 115 5.99 5.95 -2.26
N ILE A 116 5.76 7.22 -1.97
CA ILE A 116 4.69 8.02 -2.58
C ILE A 116 4.87 8.07 -4.10
N GLU A 117 6.08 8.35 -4.60
CA GLU A 117 6.38 8.38 -6.04
C GLU A 117 6.05 7.05 -6.73
N TYR A 118 6.43 5.91 -6.13
CA TYR A 118 6.13 4.59 -6.71
C TYR A 118 4.68 4.18 -6.55
N TRP A 119 4.04 4.59 -5.47
CA TRP A 119 2.60 4.40 -5.25
C TRP A 119 1.77 5.22 -6.25
N GLU A 120 2.13 6.47 -6.55
CA GLU A 120 1.53 7.32 -7.61
C GLU A 120 1.62 6.71 -9.00
N ARG A 121 2.68 5.93 -9.25
CA ARG A 121 2.89 5.28 -10.54
C ARG A 121 2.05 4.04 -10.75
N LEU A 122 1.45 3.46 -9.71
CA LEU A 122 0.58 2.30 -9.86
C LEU A 122 -0.61 2.68 -10.73
N HIS A 123 -0.55 2.27 -12.00
CA HIS A 123 -1.61 2.52 -12.97
C HIS A 123 -2.73 1.51 -12.79
N GLY A 124 -3.91 1.99 -12.41
CA GLY A 124 -5.16 1.24 -12.36
C GLY A 124 -5.70 0.87 -13.74
N ALA A 125 -5.20 1.43 -14.86
CA ALA A 125 -5.43 0.84 -16.19
C ALA A 125 -4.95 -0.63 -16.29
N ALA A 126 -4.10 -1.04 -15.35
CA ALA A 126 -3.69 -2.41 -15.09
C ALA A 126 -4.31 -2.98 -13.79
N GLN A 127 -5.53 -2.58 -13.39
CA GLN A 127 -6.18 -2.98 -12.13
C GLN A 127 -6.23 -4.49 -11.98
N ARG A 128 -6.59 -5.20 -13.05
CA ARG A 128 -6.52 -6.66 -13.09
C ARG A 128 -5.12 -7.20 -12.75
N LEU A 129 -4.06 -6.61 -13.31
CA LEU A 129 -2.69 -7.02 -13.00
C LEU A 129 -2.29 -6.63 -11.58
N LEU A 130 -2.78 -5.51 -11.04
CA LEU A 130 -2.55 -5.11 -9.66
C LEU A 130 -3.19 -6.12 -8.70
N GLU A 131 -4.45 -6.50 -8.92
CA GLU A 131 -5.15 -7.51 -8.13
C GLU A 131 -4.49 -8.89 -8.27
N GLU A 132 -4.18 -9.35 -9.48
CA GLU A 132 -3.50 -10.63 -9.72
C GLU A 132 -2.12 -10.72 -9.06
N LYS A 133 -1.43 -9.59 -8.89
CA LYS A 133 -0.12 -9.53 -8.23
C LYS A 133 -0.24 -9.31 -6.73
N LEU A 134 -1.31 -8.69 -6.25
CA LEU A 134 -1.46 -8.26 -4.87
C LEU A 134 -1.25 -9.41 -3.90
N ASP A 135 -1.74 -10.59 -4.26
CA ASP A 135 -1.67 -11.79 -3.45
C ASP A 135 -0.21 -12.19 -3.14
N SER A 136 0.58 -12.42 -4.18
CA SER A 136 2.01 -12.73 -4.03
C SER A 136 2.82 -11.66 -3.29
N ARG A 137 2.51 -10.37 -3.48
CA ARG A 137 3.23 -9.27 -2.81
C ARG A 137 2.81 -9.14 -1.35
N GLY A 138 1.52 -9.35 -1.06
CA GLY A 138 1.00 -9.48 0.29
C GLY A 138 1.69 -10.62 1.02
N ALA A 139 1.72 -11.82 0.44
CA ALA A 139 2.44 -12.97 0.99
C ALA A 139 3.93 -12.66 1.26
N GLN A 140 4.61 -12.06 0.29
CA GLN A 140 6.02 -11.69 0.43
C GLN A 140 6.26 -10.70 1.58
N PHE A 141 5.37 -9.72 1.74
CA PHE A 141 5.40 -8.76 2.85
C PHE A 141 5.18 -9.45 4.21
N CYS A 142 4.28 -10.43 4.26
CA CYS A 142 3.99 -11.22 5.46
C CYS A 142 5.18 -12.09 5.89
N LEU A 143 5.93 -12.65 4.94
CA LEU A 143 7.13 -13.44 5.20
C LEU A 143 8.29 -12.62 5.81
N TRP A 144 8.27 -11.30 5.64
CA TRP A 144 9.32 -10.42 6.14
C TRP A 144 9.17 -10.11 7.63
N LYS A 145 10.33 -9.97 8.30
CA LYS A 145 10.39 -9.37 9.63
C LYS A 145 10.15 -7.86 9.55
N LYS A 146 9.77 -7.22 10.66
CA LYS A 146 9.52 -5.77 10.75
C LYS A 146 10.59 -4.92 10.05
N LYS A 147 11.88 -5.16 10.32
CA LYS A 147 12.98 -4.42 9.68
C LYS A 147 13.02 -4.60 8.16
N GLN A 148 12.80 -5.82 7.67
CA GLN A 148 12.77 -6.08 6.23
C GLN A 148 11.57 -5.41 5.55
N ARG A 149 10.41 -5.33 6.21
CA ARG A 149 9.25 -4.57 5.70
C ARG A 149 9.60 -3.10 5.51
N MET A 150 10.31 -2.50 6.46
CA MET A 150 10.77 -1.11 6.36
C MET A 150 11.77 -0.91 5.22
N ASP A 151 12.78 -1.78 5.13
CA ASP A 151 13.88 -1.64 4.16
C ASP A 151 13.46 -1.99 2.71
N MET A 152 12.49 -2.89 2.52
CA MET A 152 12.19 -3.51 1.22
C MET A 152 10.84 -3.11 0.62
N LEU A 153 10.00 -2.32 1.32
CA LEU A 153 8.68 -1.96 0.81
C LEU A 153 8.76 -1.21 -0.54
N VAL A 154 9.72 -0.32 -0.73
CA VAL A 154 9.91 0.41 -2.01
C VAL A 154 10.10 -0.58 -3.16
N GLY A 155 10.99 -1.56 -2.99
CA GLY A 155 11.24 -2.60 -3.99
C GLY A 155 10.01 -3.47 -4.24
N LEU A 156 9.20 -3.71 -3.20
CA LEU A 156 7.95 -4.45 -3.30
C LEU A 156 6.88 -3.68 -4.10
N ILE A 157 6.69 -2.39 -3.83
CA ILE A 157 5.74 -1.54 -4.55
C ILE A 157 6.17 -1.38 -6.01
N ALA A 158 7.47 -1.20 -6.27
CA ALA A 158 8.02 -1.21 -7.63
C ALA A 158 7.74 -2.53 -8.39
N SER A 159 7.56 -3.65 -7.68
CA SER A 159 7.28 -4.95 -8.29
C SER A 159 5.89 -5.10 -8.91
N PHE A 160 4.99 -4.15 -8.65
CA PHE A 160 3.69 -4.10 -9.30
C PHE A 160 3.79 -3.65 -10.76
N ASP A 161 4.87 -2.94 -11.13
CA ASP A 161 5.11 -2.51 -12.51
C ASP A 161 5.14 -3.73 -13.47
N PRO A 162 4.40 -3.71 -14.60
CA PRO A 162 4.44 -4.78 -15.60
C PRO A 162 5.85 -5.08 -16.13
N LEU A 163 6.73 -4.06 -16.17
CA LEU A 163 8.11 -4.15 -16.62
C LEU A 163 9.08 -4.52 -15.51
N TYR A 164 8.61 -4.86 -14.31
CA TYR A 164 9.48 -5.22 -13.18
C TYR A 164 10.54 -6.28 -13.51
N PRO A 165 10.26 -7.37 -14.28
CA PRO A 165 11.30 -8.33 -14.63
C PRO A 165 12.47 -7.73 -15.41
N LEU A 166 12.21 -6.70 -16.23
CA LEU A 166 13.24 -5.94 -16.94
C LEU A 166 13.96 -4.97 -15.99
N LEU A 167 13.20 -4.23 -15.18
CA LEU A 167 13.75 -3.28 -14.20
C LEU A 167 14.65 -3.96 -13.17
N TYR A 168 14.23 -5.12 -12.64
CA TYR A 168 15.02 -5.93 -11.71
C TYR A 168 16.39 -6.31 -12.31
N LYS A 169 16.41 -6.79 -13.55
CA LYS A 169 17.67 -7.09 -14.26
C LYS A 169 18.52 -5.83 -14.45
N GLN A 170 17.90 -4.71 -14.82
CA GLN A 170 18.62 -3.45 -15.01
C GLN A 170 19.23 -2.93 -13.71
N TRP A 171 18.49 -2.91 -12.61
CA TRP A 171 18.96 -2.44 -11.31
C TRP A 171 20.05 -3.33 -10.74
N THR A 172 19.87 -4.65 -10.77
CA THR A 172 20.91 -5.60 -10.33
C THR A 172 22.16 -5.56 -11.21
N ASN A 173 22.03 -5.26 -12.51
CA ASN A 173 23.20 -5.04 -13.38
C ASN A 173 23.89 -3.72 -13.07
N ARG A 174 23.11 -2.64 -12.83
CA ARG A 174 23.66 -1.32 -12.49
C ARG A 174 24.39 -1.33 -11.18
N GLU A 175 23.85 -1.90 -10.11
CA GLU A 175 24.55 -2.01 -8.83
C GLU A 175 25.90 -2.75 -8.95
N ARG A 176 26.01 -3.75 -9.85
CA ARG A 176 27.29 -4.42 -10.11
C ARG A 176 28.29 -3.55 -10.88
N ASN A 177 27.80 -2.66 -11.73
CA ASN A 177 28.62 -1.84 -12.64
C ASN A 177 28.89 -0.43 -12.11
N GLU A 178 28.02 0.07 -11.23
CA GLU A 178 28.01 1.40 -10.64
C GLU A 178 28.09 1.24 -9.12
N GLN A 179 28.98 1.97 -8.45
CA GLN A 179 29.06 1.96 -6.99
C GLN A 179 27.88 2.72 -6.39
N TRP A 180 26.73 2.05 -6.31
CA TRP A 180 25.57 2.57 -5.60
C TRP A 180 25.88 2.70 -4.10
N PRO A 181 25.34 3.73 -3.44
CA PRO A 181 25.51 3.86 -2.00
C PRO A 181 24.85 2.65 -1.30
N ALA A 182 25.39 2.23 -0.16
CA ALA A 182 24.96 1.01 0.53
C ALA A 182 23.47 1.04 0.98
N ASN A 183 22.87 2.23 1.05
CA ASN A 183 21.46 2.47 1.37
C ASN A 183 20.60 2.75 0.14
N HIS A 184 21.08 2.49 -1.08
CA HIS A 184 20.28 2.70 -2.28
C HIS A 184 18.98 1.86 -2.22
N PRO A 185 17.81 2.46 -2.44
CA PRO A 185 16.51 1.80 -2.26
C PRO A 185 16.31 0.59 -3.19
N PHE A 186 16.97 0.59 -4.36
CA PHE A 186 16.93 -0.50 -5.33
C PHE A 186 18.16 -1.41 -5.32
N ALA A 187 19.03 -1.30 -4.31
CA ALA A 187 20.12 -2.28 -4.13
C ALA A 187 19.55 -3.71 -4.14
N ALA A 188 20.28 -4.69 -4.67
CA ALA A 188 19.77 -6.06 -4.86
C ALA A 188 19.26 -6.68 -3.57
N LYS A 189 19.86 -6.34 -2.42
CA LYS A 189 19.40 -6.76 -1.09
C LYS A 189 17.99 -6.28 -0.71
N ASN A 190 17.50 -5.20 -1.34
CA ASN A 190 16.21 -4.58 -1.09
C ASN A 190 15.17 -4.96 -2.16
N LEU A 191 15.54 -5.77 -3.16
CA LEU A 191 14.68 -6.24 -4.24
C LEU A 191 14.26 -7.69 -4.02
N VAL A 192 13.13 -8.08 -4.64
CA VAL A 192 12.68 -9.47 -4.69
C VAL A 192 12.76 -9.94 -6.13
N ALA A 193 13.36 -11.10 -6.36
CA ALA A 193 13.42 -11.67 -7.70
C ALA A 193 12.00 -11.92 -8.24
N PRO A 194 11.71 -11.62 -9.52
CA PRO A 194 10.41 -11.90 -10.12
C PRO A 194 9.96 -13.35 -9.93
N GLU A 195 10.88 -14.31 -10.07
CA GLU A 195 10.61 -15.74 -9.94
C GLU A 195 10.20 -16.12 -8.51
N ALA A 196 10.71 -15.40 -7.50
CA ALA A 196 10.32 -15.60 -6.10
C ALA A 196 8.91 -15.07 -5.83
N LEU A 197 8.52 -13.97 -6.47
CA LEU A 197 7.16 -13.44 -6.38
C LEU A 197 6.17 -14.34 -7.13
N ASP A 198 6.55 -14.85 -8.30
CA ASP A 198 5.71 -15.76 -9.09
C ASP A 198 5.43 -17.08 -8.35
N ALA A 199 6.40 -17.57 -7.57
CA ALA A 199 6.22 -18.75 -6.71
C ALA A 199 5.16 -18.56 -5.60
N LEU A 200 4.77 -17.32 -5.28
CA LEU A 200 3.79 -16.99 -4.24
C LEU A 200 2.39 -16.69 -4.79
N LYS A 201 2.17 -16.77 -6.12
CA LYS A 201 0.95 -16.31 -6.80
C LYS A 201 -0.37 -16.88 -6.24
N ASP A 202 -0.36 -18.11 -5.73
CA ASP A 202 -1.56 -18.80 -5.23
C ASP A 202 -1.45 -19.15 -3.74
N THR A 203 -0.57 -18.49 -3.00
CA THR A 203 -0.37 -18.78 -1.56
C THR A 203 -1.41 -18.04 -0.75
N GLU A 204 -2.18 -18.72 0.09
CA GLU A 204 -2.96 -18.05 1.15
C GLU A 204 -2.00 -17.53 2.23
N TRP A 205 -1.98 -16.23 2.50
CA TRP A 205 -1.17 -15.66 3.60
C TRP A 205 -2.03 -15.36 4.83
N VAL A 206 -1.49 -15.73 5.98
CA VAL A 206 -2.01 -15.32 7.29
C VAL A 206 -1.41 -13.95 7.60
N ASP A 207 -2.23 -13.00 8.04
CA ASP A 207 -1.79 -11.68 8.48
C ASP A 207 -0.68 -11.84 9.54
N PRO A 208 0.52 -11.27 9.33
CA PRO A 208 1.59 -11.34 10.28
C PRO A 208 1.24 -10.50 11.49
N LYS A 209 0.56 -11.13 12.45
CA LYS A 209 0.44 -10.62 13.82
C LYS A 209 1.84 -10.25 14.28
N CYS A 210 2.07 -8.96 14.46
CA CYS A 210 3.34 -8.43 14.90
C CYS A 210 3.63 -8.88 16.34
#